data_AF-A0A7J9J6E2-F1
#
_entry.id   AF-A0A7J9J6E2-F1
#
_cell.length_a   1.000
_cell.length_b   1.000
_cell.length_c   1.000
_cell.angle_alpha   90.00
_cell.angle_beta   90.00
_cell.angle_gamma   90.00
#
_symmetry.space_group_name_H-M   'P 1'
#
loop_
_entity.id
_entity.type
_entity.pdbx_description
1 polymer ?
#
loop_
_entity_poly.entity_id
_entity_poly.type
_entity_poly.pdbx_seq_one_letter_code
_entity_poly.pdbx_strand_id
1 'polypeptide(L)' 'MSQATCSLTPVMYPYGIPQVAKVLDSLSKEVPDSSPLYFFSQNLLLNKDK' A
#
# COMPACT_ATOMS: atom_id res chain seq x y z
N MET A 1 32.48 12.76 -9.83
CA MET A 1 31.13 12.15 -9.85
C MET A 1 30.89 11.55 -8.49
N SER A 2 29.90 12.04 -7.73
CA SER A 2 29.57 11.49 -6.40
C SER A 2 28.42 10.51 -6.58
N GLN A 3 28.68 9.22 -6.32
CA GLN A 3 27.66 8.18 -6.35
C GLN A 3 26.82 8.29 -5.08
N ALA A 4 25.59 8.77 -5.20
CA ALA A 4 24.62 8.74 -4.11
C ALA A 4 24.11 7.31 -3.97
N THR A 5 24.72 6.54 -3.06
CA THR A 5 24.17 5.26 -2.61
C THR A 5 22.94 5.56 -1.77
N CYS A 6 21.75 5.34 -2.34
CA CYS A 6 20.53 5.29 -1.55
C CYS A 6 20.64 4.05 -0.66
N SER A 7 21.00 4.24 0.62
CA SER A 7 20.93 3.19 1.62
C SER A 7 19.46 2.90 1.84
N LEU A 8 18.93 1.96 1.06
CA LEU A 8 17.57 1.48 1.19
C LEU A 8 17.52 0.68 2.49
N THR A 9 17.44 1.36 3.63
CA THR A 9 16.90 0.73 4.83
C THR A 9 15.53 0.22 4.39
N PRO A 10 15.27 -1.10 4.43
CA PRO A 10 13.91 -1.55 4.26
C PRO A 10 13.20 -1.01 5.49
N VAL A 11 12.55 0.15 5.35
CA VAL A 11 11.47 0.53 6.23
C VAL A 11 10.47 -0.57 6.01
N MET A 12 10.57 -1.60 6.84
CA MET A 12 9.62 -2.70 6.88
C MET A 12 8.31 -1.99 7.10
N TYR A 13 7.50 -1.95 6.04
CA TYR A 13 6.22 -1.27 6.04
C TYR A 13 5.54 -1.67 7.35
N PRO A 14 5.21 -0.74 8.25
CA PRO A 14 4.78 -1.07 9.62
C PRO A 14 3.49 -1.91 9.62
N TYR A 15 2.89 -2.04 8.44
CA TYR A 15 1.71 -2.81 8.16
C TYR A 15 2.07 -3.94 7.20
N GLY A 16 1.91 -5.19 7.65
CA GLY A 16 1.80 -6.31 6.74
C GLY A 16 0.58 -6.16 5.84
N ILE A 17 0.54 -6.90 4.72
CA ILE A 17 -0.57 -6.86 3.76
C ILE A 17 -1.95 -6.99 4.43
N PRO A 18 -2.14 -7.86 5.47
CA PRO A 18 -3.41 -7.92 6.21
C PRO A 18 -3.79 -6.63 6.96
N GLN A 19 -2.81 -5.90 7.52
CA GLN A 19 -3.07 -4.61 8.16
C GLN A 19 -3.35 -3.52 7.12
N VAL A 20 -2.58 -3.48 6.02
CA VAL A 20 -2.81 -2.52 4.93
C VAL A 20 -4.21 -2.67 4.35
N ALA A 21 -4.66 -3.91 4.13
CA ALA A 21 -6.02 -4.22 3.72
C ALA A 21 -7.08 -3.66 4.68
N LYS A 22 -6.91 -3.83 5.99
CA LYS A 22 -7.86 -3.32 7.00
C LYS A 22 -7.93 -1.79 7.03
N VAL A 23 -6.78 -1.13 6.93
CA VAL A 23 -6.72 0.34 6.90
C VAL A 23 -7.41 0.86 5.64
N LEU A 24 -7.12 0.26 4.48
CA LEU A 24 -7.74 0.67 3.21
C LEU A 24 -9.26 0.44 3.20
N ASP A 25 -9.73 -0.68 3.75
CA ASP A 25 -11.17 -0.94 3.92
C ASP A 25 -11.85 0.10 4.83
N SER A 26 -11.17 0.51 5.91
CA SER A 26 -11.68 1.58 6.79
C SER A 26 -11.75 2.95 6.11
N LEU A 27 -10.83 3.23 5.18
CA LEU A 27 -10.76 4.47 4.41
C LEU A 27 -11.69 4.47 3.18
N SER A 28 -12.20 3.30 2.76
CA SER A 28 -13.13 3.16 1.64
C SER A 28 -14.37 4.07 1.76
N LYS A 29 -14.80 4.38 2.99
CA LYS A 29 -15.91 5.31 3.24
C LYS A 29 -15.57 6.78 3.01
N GLU A 30 -14.30 7.14 3.11
CA GLU A 30 -13.79 8.52 2.99
C GLU A 30 -13.15 8.77 1.62
N VAL A 31 -12.86 7.71 0.88
CA VAL A 31 -12.19 7.74 -0.42
C VAL A 31 -13.20 7.46 -1.53
N PRO A 32 -13.38 8.35 -2.51
CA PRO A 32 -14.29 8.09 -3.63
C PRO A 32 -13.90 6.82 -4.40
N ASP A 33 -14.91 6.05 -4.81
CA ASP A 33 -14.74 4.81 -5.59
C ASP A 33 -13.97 5.03 -6.91
N SER A 34 -14.02 6.24 -7.45
CA SER A 34 -13.29 6.62 -8.67
C SER A 34 -11.82 6.99 -8.41
N SER A 35 -11.38 6.98 -7.15
CA SER A 35 -10.01 7.40 -6.83
C SER A 35 -9.01 6.31 -7.26
N PRO A 36 -7.82 6.72 -7.72
CA PRO A 36 -6.72 5.78 -7.97
C PRO A 36 -6.35 4.96 -6.73
N LEU A 37 -6.53 5.52 -5.52
CA LEU A 37 -6.26 4.84 -4.25
C LEU A 37 -7.23 3.69 -3.99
N TYR A 38 -8.52 3.87 -4.30
CA TYR A 38 -9.53 2.81 -4.21
C TYR A 38 -9.22 1.68 -5.20
N PHE A 39 -8.85 2.01 -6.44
CA PHE A 39 -8.46 0.99 -7.41
C PHE A 39 -7.19 0.24 -6.97
N PHE A 40 -6.19 0.95 -6.46
CA PHE A 40 -4.94 0.36 -5.99
C PHE A 40 -5.16 -0.56 -4.78
N SER A 41 -6.00 -0.17 -3.81
CA SER A 41 -6.30 -0.97 -2.63
C SER A 41 -6.99 -2.29 -2.96
N GLN A 42 -7.95 -2.27 -3.89
CA GLN A 42 -8.64 -3.47 -4.34
C GLN A 42 -7.67 -4.45 -5.02
N ASN A 43 -6.78 -3.96 -5.88
CA ASN A 43 -5.76 -4.82 -6.51
C ASN A 43 -4.79 -5.41 -5.47
N LEU A 44 -4.38 -4.63 -4.47
CA LEU A 44 -3.51 -5.13 -3.40
C LEU A 44 -4.19 -6.24 -2.60
N LEU A 45 -5.48 -6.11 -2.31
CA LEU A 45 -6.26 -7.10 -1.57
C LEU A 45 -6.42 -8.41 -2.36
N LEU A 46 -6.66 -8.32 -3.67
CA LEU A 46 -6.86 -9.46 -4.57
C LEU A 46 -5.57 -10.25 -4.84
N ASN A 47 -4.39 -9.67 -4.60
CA ASN A 47 -3.10 -10.33 -4.78
C ASN A 47 -2.61 -11.11 -3.53
N LYS A 48 -3.45 -11.26 -2.50
CA LYS A 48 -3.07 -11.97 -1.26
C LYS A 48 -2.98 -13.49 -1.38
N ASP A 49 -3.52 -14.06 -2.45
CA ASP A 49 -3.61 -15.51 -2.66
C ASP A 49 -2.53 -16.07 -3.63
N LYS A 50 -1.51 -15.28 -3.99
CA LYS A 50 -0.42 -15.70 -4.88
C LYS A 50 0.95 -15.76 -4.19
#